data_AF-A0A2E2SU35-F1
#
_entry.id   AF-A0A2E2SU35-F1
#
_cell.length_a   1.000
_cell.length_b   1.000
_cell.length_c   1.000
_cell.angle_alpha   90.00
_cell.angle_beta   90.00
_cell.angle_gamma   90.00
#
_symmetry.space_group_name_H-M   'P 1'
#
loop_
_entity.id
_entity.type
_entity.pdbx_description
1 polymer ?
#
loop_
_entity_poly.entity_id
_entity_poly.type
_entity_poly.pdbx_seq_one_letter_code
_entity_poly.pdbx_strand_id
1 'polypeptide(L)'
;MRLVAITFAFFLVAVPDSAAAQGLVPVMCQNPQTCGTCEFVELINNVISFLITFASIAATLLIVYGGFRLVTSGGNVNTRKEATNILTNVIIGYVILLAAFLIINTILGVLLPGGSRVLGWQRIECLYPTQPVAREYDEYTARGGSSLLTGSGGEDRLEREAFFANQGVCSEDFLQEYFGPEAATAACVARGESACGAQFYSTTDRDQNNDSFSLSFMQLNVSVHEVQNCAQYGAASDFIDCPAAYEGRNYGGRIINRSLYAQCEEALVDSRCAAENAARLQQRDGWGIWSAYSANNCG
;
A
#
# COMPACT_ATOMS: atom_id res chain seq x y z
N MET A 1 0.02 39.03 -24.94
CA MET A 1 -0.79 38.96 -23.70
C MET A 1 -1.86 37.86 -23.73
N ARG A 2 -2.70 37.76 -24.78
CA ARG A 2 -3.74 36.70 -24.86
C ARG A 2 -3.20 35.26 -24.85
N LEU A 3 -2.08 34.99 -25.54
CA LEU A 3 -1.46 33.66 -25.58
C LEU A 3 -0.84 33.21 -24.25
N VAL A 4 -0.22 34.12 -23.49
CA VAL A 4 0.40 33.82 -22.18
C VAL A 4 -0.68 33.52 -21.11
N ALA A 5 -1.81 34.22 -21.18
CA ALA A 5 -2.96 33.96 -20.30
C ALA A 5 -3.61 32.59 -20.59
N ILE A 6 -3.66 32.18 -21.86
CA ILE A 6 -4.23 30.90 -22.27
C ILE A 6 -3.31 29.73 -21.87
N THR A 7 -1.99 29.87 -21.98
CA THR A 7 -1.04 28.84 -21.51
C THR A 7 -1.01 28.71 -19.99
N PHE A 8 -1.18 29.81 -19.25
CA PHE A 8 -1.25 29.80 -17.78
C PHE A 8 -2.57 29.19 -17.27
N ALA A 9 -3.68 29.45 -17.96
CA ALA A 9 -4.97 28.82 -17.67
C ALA A 9 -4.97 27.31 -18.00
N PHE A 10 -4.29 26.89 -19.07
CA PHE A 10 -4.20 25.47 -19.43
C PHE A 10 -3.34 24.66 -18.46
N PHE A 11 -2.29 25.27 -17.89
CA PHE A 11 -1.43 24.62 -16.88
C PHE A 11 -2.09 24.50 -15.50
N LEU A 12 -3.02 25.39 -15.16
CA LEU A 12 -3.83 25.33 -13.94
C LEU A 12 -5.01 24.34 -14.04
N VAL A 13 -5.53 24.06 -15.24
CA VAL A 13 -6.64 23.13 -15.49
C VAL A 13 -6.16 21.68 -15.68
N ALA A 14 -4.88 21.47 -15.98
CA ALA A 14 -4.27 20.14 -16.12
C ALA A 14 -3.71 19.56 -14.81
N VAL A 15 -3.88 20.23 -13.68
CA VAL A 15 -3.60 19.62 -12.37
C VAL A 15 -4.82 18.77 -12.03
N PRO A 16 -4.68 17.44 -11.83
CA PRO A 16 -5.81 16.64 -11.38
C PRO A 16 -6.27 17.18 -10.02
N ASP A 17 -7.51 17.66 -9.99
CA ASP A 17 -8.26 18.04 -8.78
C ASP A 17 -8.52 16.78 -7.96
N SER A 18 -7.51 16.28 -7.27
CA SER A 18 -7.63 15.10 -6.42
C SER A 18 -6.56 15.15 -5.35
N ALA A 19 -7.00 14.95 -4.10
CA ALA A 19 -6.18 14.75 -2.90
C ALA A 19 -5.59 16.01 -2.25
N ALA A 20 -6.28 16.50 -1.22
CA ALA A 20 -5.54 17.14 -0.11
C ALA A 20 -6.23 17.08 1.26
N ALA A 21 -7.54 16.81 1.35
CA ALA A 21 -8.23 16.88 2.65
C ALA A 21 -8.67 15.54 3.26
N GLN A 22 -8.83 14.47 2.46
CA GLN A 22 -9.46 13.21 2.92
C GLN A 22 -8.47 12.18 3.51
N GLY A 23 -7.22 12.54 3.75
CA GLY A 23 -6.19 11.59 4.22
C GLY A 23 -5.15 12.17 5.16
N LEU A 24 -5.39 13.35 5.76
CA LEU A 24 -4.41 13.95 6.68
C LEU A 24 -4.40 13.25 8.05
N VAL A 25 -5.59 13.03 8.62
CA VAL A 25 -5.75 12.31 9.90
C VAL A 25 -6.00 10.83 9.61
N PRO A 26 -5.18 9.90 10.12
CA PRO A 26 -5.44 8.47 10.01
C PRO A 26 -6.81 8.12 10.57
N VAL A 27 -7.53 7.23 9.90
CA VAL A 27 -8.92 6.85 10.26
C VAL A 27 -8.99 6.32 11.70
N MET A 28 -7.95 5.60 12.15
CA MET A 28 -7.82 5.06 13.50
C MET A 28 -7.71 6.15 14.60
N CYS A 29 -7.27 7.36 14.26
CA CYS A 29 -7.18 8.49 15.19
C CYS A 29 -8.45 9.36 15.24
N GLN A 30 -9.52 8.98 14.53
CA GLN A 30 -10.83 9.62 14.70
C GLN A 30 -11.50 9.22 16.01
N ASN A 31 -11.07 8.10 16.62
CA ASN A 31 -11.45 7.70 17.97
C ASN A 31 -10.22 7.81 18.90
N PRO A 32 -10.28 8.60 19.99
CA PRO A 32 -9.14 8.80 20.90
C PRO A 32 -8.65 7.53 21.60
N GLN A 33 -9.49 6.48 21.68
CA GLN A 33 -9.16 5.22 22.35
C GLN A 33 -8.30 4.27 21.49
N THR A 34 -8.23 4.52 20.18
CA THR A 34 -7.54 3.67 19.19
C THR A 34 -6.34 4.36 18.54
N CYS A 35 -6.03 5.60 18.94
CA CYS A 35 -4.90 6.36 18.41
C CYS A 35 -3.64 6.03 19.24
N GLY A 36 -2.77 5.19 18.69
CA GLY A 36 -1.49 4.84 19.27
C GLY A 36 -0.33 5.71 18.77
N THR A 37 0.89 5.31 19.14
CA THR A 37 2.14 5.95 18.71
C THR A 37 2.39 5.82 17.21
N CYS A 38 1.79 4.82 16.58
CA CYS A 38 2.03 4.42 15.21
C CYS A 38 1.17 5.24 14.25
N GLU A 39 -0.10 5.42 14.57
CA GLU A 39 -1.00 6.35 13.87
C GLU A 39 -0.51 7.79 14.02
N PHE A 40 0.15 8.14 15.13
CA PHE A 40 0.81 9.43 15.28
C PHE A 40 1.96 9.62 14.29
N VAL A 41 2.76 8.58 14.07
CA VAL A 41 3.82 8.59 13.04
C VAL A 41 3.22 8.67 11.63
N GLU A 42 2.12 7.95 11.37
CA GLU A 42 1.38 8.04 10.11
C GLU A 42 0.83 9.45 9.86
N LEU A 43 0.24 10.08 10.88
CA LEU A 43 -0.21 11.47 10.84
C LEU A 43 0.95 12.41 10.47
N ILE A 44 2.12 12.25 11.10
CA ILE A 44 3.30 13.05 10.77
C ILE A 44 3.70 12.85 9.30
N ASN A 45 3.71 11.62 8.80
CA ASN A 45 4.03 11.34 7.40
C ASN A 45 3.05 11.99 6.44
N ASN A 46 1.75 11.92 6.74
CA ASN A 46 0.70 12.56 5.94
C ASN A 46 0.86 14.09 5.95
N VAL A 47 1.18 14.68 7.10
CA VAL A 47 1.44 16.12 7.23
C VAL A 47 2.67 16.54 6.45
N ILE A 48 3.78 15.80 6.54
CA ILE A 48 5.01 16.11 5.79
C ILE A 48 4.74 16.03 4.28
N SER A 49 4.07 14.97 3.82
CA SER A 49 3.72 14.79 2.41
C SER A 49 2.82 15.94 1.89
N PHE A 50 1.84 16.34 2.70
CA PHE A 50 0.98 17.48 2.42
C PHE A 50 1.79 18.79 2.31
N LEU A 51 2.70 19.05 3.26
CA LEU A 51 3.53 20.25 3.27
C LEU A 51 4.48 20.31 2.06
N ILE A 52 5.10 19.20 1.67
CA ILE A 52 5.99 19.15 0.49
C ILE A 52 5.19 19.43 -0.78
N THR A 53 4.01 18.82 -0.92
CA THR A 53 3.13 19.03 -2.07
C THR A 53 2.69 20.50 -2.14
N PHE A 54 2.23 21.06 -1.02
CA PHE A 54 1.84 22.46 -0.93
C PHE A 54 3.00 23.42 -1.23
N ALA A 55 4.19 23.17 -0.67
CA ALA A 55 5.38 23.97 -0.92
C ALA A 55 5.81 23.93 -2.40
N SER A 56 5.65 22.80 -3.07
CA SER A 56 5.97 22.64 -4.49
C SER A 56 5.04 23.47 -5.38
N ILE A 57 3.74 23.49 -5.06
CA ILE A 57 2.76 24.34 -5.75
C ILE A 57 3.07 25.82 -5.50
N ALA A 58 3.31 26.20 -4.24
CA ALA A 58 3.63 27.59 -3.88
C ALA A 58 4.92 28.08 -4.55
N ALA A 59 5.97 27.25 -4.58
CA ALA A 59 7.23 27.57 -5.27
C ALA A 59 7.02 27.82 -6.77
N THR A 60 6.21 26.97 -7.42
CA THR A 60 5.87 27.11 -8.84
C THR A 60 5.17 28.46 -9.11
N LEU A 61 4.17 28.81 -8.29
CA LEU A 61 3.44 30.07 -8.44
C LEU A 61 4.34 31.30 -8.24
N LEU A 62 5.23 31.28 -7.25
CA LEU A 62 6.15 32.38 -6.97
C LEU A 62 7.23 32.52 -8.05
N ILE A 63 7.69 31.41 -8.64
CA ILE A 63 8.62 31.44 -9.79
C ILE A 63 7.94 32.08 -11.00
N VAL A 64 6.69 31.70 -11.29
CA VAL A 64 5.96 32.31 -12.41
C VAL A 64 5.72 33.79 -12.17
N TYR A 65 5.33 34.18 -10.95
CA TYR A 65 5.14 35.58 -10.57
C TYR A 65 6.44 36.39 -10.70
N GLY A 66 7.54 35.88 -10.16
CA GLY A 66 8.87 36.50 -10.26
C GLY A 66 9.35 36.62 -11.71
N GLY A 67 9.15 35.57 -12.51
CA GLY A 67 9.48 35.56 -13.94
C GLY A 67 8.67 36.57 -14.74
N PHE A 68 7.36 36.66 -14.49
CA PHE A 68 6.49 37.64 -15.15
C PHE A 68 6.89 39.08 -14.80
N ARG A 69 7.19 39.35 -13.52
CA ARG A 69 7.64 40.67 -13.06
C ARG A 69 8.99 41.05 -13.66
N LEU A 70 9.87 40.07 -13.86
CA LEU A 70 11.17 40.28 -14.49
C LEU A 70 11.02 40.70 -15.96
N VAL A 71 10.15 40.04 -16.73
CA VAL A 71 9.91 40.36 -18.15
C VAL A 71 9.18 41.69 -18.33
N THR A 72 8.25 42.02 -17.43
CA THR A 72 7.44 43.26 -17.54
C THR A 72 8.10 44.51 -16.95
N SER A 73 9.31 44.39 -16.39
CA SER A 73 10.02 45.48 -15.71
C SER A 73 10.46 46.65 -16.61
N GLY A 74 10.46 46.49 -17.94
CA GLY A 74 10.61 47.60 -18.91
C GLY A 74 11.89 48.46 -18.75
N GLY A 75 12.93 47.94 -18.09
CA GLY A 75 14.19 48.67 -17.82
C GLY A 75 14.25 49.37 -16.46
N ASN A 76 13.20 49.31 -15.63
CA ASN A 76 13.24 49.84 -14.27
C ASN A 76 14.10 48.96 -13.35
N VAL A 77 15.27 49.47 -12.98
CA VAL A 77 16.29 48.77 -12.17
C VAL A 77 15.75 48.29 -10.82
N ASN A 78 14.86 49.04 -10.18
CA ASN A 78 14.28 48.66 -8.89
C ASN A 78 13.37 47.45 -9.03
N THR A 79 12.44 47.48 -10.00
CA THR A 79 11.52 46.35 -10.23
C THR A 79 12.25 45.08 -10.66
N ARG A 80 13.33 45.21 -11.44
CA ARG A 80 14.19 44.11 -11.84
C ARG A 80 14.91 43.49 -10.64
N LYS A 81 15.46 44.32 -9.75
CA LYS A 81 16.14 43.87 -8.53
C LYS A 81 15.18 43.11 -7.62
N GLU A 82 13.96 43.63 -7.43
CA GLU A 82 12.97 42.96 -6.61
C GLU A 82 12.49 41.62 -7.21
N ALA A 83 12.27 41.54 -8.53
CA ALA A 83 11.88 40.30 -9.20
C ALA A 83 12.97 39.21 -9.07
N THR A 84 14.24 39.58 -9.26
CA THR A 84 15.38 38.68 -9.05
C THR A 84 15.46 38.22 -7.60
N ASN A 85 15.26 39.11 -6.63
CA ASN A 85 15.28 38.73 -5.22
C ASN A 85 14.20 37.69 -4.88
N ILE A 86 12.99 37.85 -5.43
CA ILE A 86 11.90 36.86 -5.25
C ILE A 86 12.33 35.50 -5.80
N LEU A 87 12.85 35.46 -7.02
CA LEU A 87 13.30 34.20 -7.65
C LEU A 87 14.41 33.52 -6.85
N THR A 88 15.44 34.28 -6.45
CA THR A 88 16.57 33.74 -5.67
C THR A 88 16.11 33.21 -4.31
N ASN A 89 15.22 33.94 -3.62
CA ASN A 89 14.70 33.51 -2.32
C ASN A 89 13.86 32.22 -2.43
N VAL A 90 13.04 32.09 -3.48
CA VAL A 90 12.24 30.89 -3.71
C VAL A 90 13.13 29.69 -4.03
N ILE A 91 14.14 29.86 -4.89
CA ILE A 91 15.08 28.79 -5.24
C ILE A 91 15.85 28.34 -4.00
N ILE A 92 16.41 29.27 -3.23
CA ILE A 92 17.15 28.94 -2.00
C ILE A 92 16.24 28.21 -1.00
N GLY A 93 15.02 28.71 -0.78
CA GLY A 93 14.07 28.07 0.13
C GLY A 93 13.68 26.66 -0.32
N TYR A 94 13.46 26.45 -1.62
CA TYR A 94 13.08 25.15 -2.16
C TYR A 94 14.25 24.15 -2.12
N VAL A 95 15.48 24.60 -2.42
CA VAL A 95 16.68 23.77 -2.30
C VAL A 95 16.90 23.32 -0.84
N ILE A 96 16.71 24.22 0.13
CA ILE A 96 16.81 23.86 1.55
C ILE A 96 15.76 22.80 1.93
N LEU A 97 14.53 22.95 1.44
CA LEU A 97 13.44 21.99 1.68
C LEU A 97 13.80 20.60 1.13
N LEU A 98 14.27 20.53 -0.12
CA LEU A 98 14.68 19.27 -0.75
C LEU A 98 15.91 18.65 -0.07
N ALA A 99 16.88 19.47 0.36
CA ALA A 99 18.05 19.00 1.09
C ALA A 99 17.67 18.41 2.45
N ALA A 100 16.77 19.07 3.19
CA ALA A 100 16.26 18.56 4.47
C ALA A 100 15.54 17.23 4.29
N PHE A 101 14.68 17.13 3.26
CA PHE A 101 14.00 15.88 2.91
C PHE A 101 15.00 14.75 2.63
N LEU A 102 16.01 15.01 1.80
CA LEU A 102 17.01 14.01 1.42
C LEU A 102 17.87 13.57 2.61
N ILE A 103 18.27 14.49 3.49
CA ILE A 103 19.06 14.17 4.70
C ILE A 103 18.26 13.26 5.63
N ILE A 104 17.00 13.62 5.93
CA ILE A 104 16.14 12.82 6.82
C ILE A 104 15.94 11.42 6.24
N ASN A 105 15.61 11.33 4.96
CA ASN A 105 15.39 10.06 4.27
C ASN A 105 16.66 9.19 4.20
N THR A 106 17.82 9.82 4.07
CA THR A 106 19.11 9.09 4.06
C THR A 106 19.43 8.53 5.44
N ILE A 107 19.26 9.34 6.49
CA ILE A 107 19.54 8.93 7.87
C ILE A 107 18.62 7.77 8.28
N LEU A 108 17.31 7.93 8.04
CA LEU A 108 16.32 6.91 8.36
C LEU A 108 16.49 5.66 7.47
N GLY A 109 16.96 5.80 6.22
CA GLY A 109 17.27 4.68 5.32
C GLY A 109 18.44 3.82 5.77
N VAL A 110 19.41 4.42 6.46
CA VAL A 110 20.56 3.71 7.04
C VAL A 110 20.21 3.05 8.37
N LEU A 111 19.35 3.68 9.16
CA LEU A 111 18.99 3.23 10.51
C LEU A 111 17.87 2.17 10.55
N LEU A 112 16.99 2.13 9.54
CA LEU A 112 15.85 1.23 9.51
C LEU A 112 16.02 0.12 8.44
N PRO A 113 15.98 -1.18 8.81
CA PRO A 113 16.03 -2.27 7.84
C PRO A 113 14.75 -2.31 7.00
N GLY A 114 14.87 -2.30 5.66
CA GLY A 114 13.74 -2.40 4.71
C GLY A 114 13.35 -1.13 3.93
N GLY A 115 14.07 -0.01 4.08
CA GLY A 115 13.77 1.24 3.36
C GLY A 115 14.07 1.20 1.85
N SER A 116 13.08 1.52 1.01
CA SER A 116 13.25 1.73 -0.44
C SER A 116 14.13 2.95 -0.77
N ARG A 117 14.89 2.85 -1.86
CA ARG A 117 16.11 3.64 -2.13
C ARG A 117 15.87 5.12 -2.49
N VAL A 118 16.51 6.00 -1.72
CA VAL A 118 17.05 7.36 -2.00
C VAL A 118 16.10 8.46 -2.49
N LEU A 119 15.04 8.18 -3.26
CA LEU A 119 14.19 9.20 -3.90
C LEU A 119 12.73 9.24 -3.42
N GLY A 120 12.28 8.30 -2.58
CA GLY A 120 10.93 8.26 -2.02
C GLY A 120 10.92 8.41 -0.49
N TRP A 121 9.87 9.03 0.07
CA TRP A 121 9.75 9.16 1.53
C TRP A 121 9.52 7.77 2.14
N GLN A 122 10.32 7.40 3.14
CA GLN A 122 10.19 6.15 3.87
C GLN A 122 8.82 6.01 4.53
N ARG A 123 8.19 4.86 4.26
CA ARG A 123 7.04 4.40 5.04
C ARG A 123 7.61 3.76 6.31
N ILE A 124 7.36 4.39 7.45
CA ILE A 124 7.76 3.86 8.75
C ILE A 124 6.72 2.79 9.11
N GLU A 125 7.08 1.53 8.90
CA GLU A 125 6.30 0.39 9.38
C GLU A 125 6.34 0.39 10.90
N CYS A 126 5.18 0.55 11.50
CA CYS A 126 5.08 0.61 12.94
C CYS A 126 4.74 -0.78 13.48
N LEU A 127 5.66 -1.34 14.26
CA LEU A 127 5.48 -2.61 14.97
C LEU A 127 4.79 -2.31 16.30
N TYR A 128 3.53 -2.71 16.47
CA TYR A 128 2.88 -2.64 17.77
C TYR A 128 3.34 -3.85 18.58
N PRO A 129 3.87 -3.68 19.80
CA PRO A 129 3.89 -4.79 20.74
C PRO A 129 2.42 -5.14 21.02
N THR A 130 2.01 -6.34 20.64
CA THR A 130 0.67 -6.87 20.92
C THR A 130 0.35 -6.64 22.41
N GLN A 131 -0.59 -5.75 22.72
CA GLN A 131 -1.24 -5.81 24.02
C GLN A 131 -1.99 -7.14 24.03
N PRO A 132 -1.76 -8.04 25.00
CA PRO A 132 -2.53 -9.27 25.09
C PRO A 132 -3.98 -8.88 25.30
N VAL A 133 -4.83 -9.07 24.29
CA VAL A 133 -6.27 -8.96 24.47
C VAL A 133 -6.63 -10.05 25.47
N ALA A 134 -6.98 -9.64 26.69
CA ALA A 134 -7.54 -10.55 27.68
C ALA A 134 -8.72 -11.24 27.01
N ARG A 135 -8.66 -12.56 26.89
CA ARG A 135 -9.77 -13.35 26.36
C ARG A 135 -10.98 -13.15 27.25
N GLU A 136 -12.01 -12.49 26.74
CA GLU A 136 -13.37 -12.63 27.26
C GLU A 136 -13.95 -13.89 26.61
N TYR A 137 -13.90 -14.99 27.36
CA TYR A 137 -14.63 -16.22 27.04
C TYR A 137 -16.05 -16.07 27.59
N ASP A 138 -17.03 -15.87 26.71
CA ASP A 138 -18.43 -16.11 27.09
C ASP A 138 -18.92 -17.42 26.49
N GLU A 139 -18.95 -18.40 27.38
CA GLU A 139 -19.66 -19.66 27.28
C GLU A 139 -21.18 -19.40 27.20
N TYR A 140 -21.83 -19.78 26.10
CA TYR A 140 -23.29 -19.97 26.14
C TYR A 140 -23.75 -21.12 25.24
N THR A 141 -23.60 -22.33 25.75
CA THR A 141 -24.47 -23.44 25.37
C THR A 141 -25.65 -23.47 26.34
N ALA A 142 -26.75 -22.79 26.00
CA ALA A 142 -28.05 -23.14 26.59
C ALA A 142 -29.22 -22.78 25.67
N ARG A 143 -29.82 -23.82 25.10
CA ARG A 143 -31.26 -23.97 24.83
C ARG A 143 -31.95 -22.89 23.96
N GLY A 144 -32.19 -23.29 22.71
CA GLY A 144 -33.51 -23.20 22.06
C GLY A 144 -33.86 -21.88 21.38
N GLY A 145 -34.47 -22.01 20.20
CA GLY A 145 -35.36 -20.98 19.64
C GLY A 145 -34.78 -20.19 18.47
N SER A 146 -35.19 -20.58 17.27
CA SER A 146 -35.15 -19.81 16.03
C SER A 146 -35.82 -18.43 16.18
N SER A 147 -35.21 -17.36 15.62
CA SER A 147 -35.94 -16.19 15.07
C SER A 147 -34.98 -15.37 14.20
N LEU A 148 -34.94 -15.57 12.88
CA LEU A 148 -35.72 -14.82 11.88
C LEU A 148 -35.64 -13.28 12.04
N LEU A 149 -34.77 -12.71 11.19
CA LEU A 149 -34.80 -11.40 10.50
C LEU A 149 -34.86 -10.15 11.42
N THR A 150 -34.05 -9.11 11.20
CA THR A 150 -34.32 -8.08 10.17
C THR A 150 -33.21 -7.02 10.21
N GLY A 151 -32.74 -6.57 9.04
CA GLY A 151 -32.30 -5.17 8.89
C GLY A 151 -30.86 -4.90 8.43
N SER A 152 -30.70 -4.83 7.11
CA SER A 152 -30.09 -3.69 6.40
C SER A 152 -28.62 -3.30 6.65
N GLY A 153 -27.77 -3.69 5.68
CA GLY A 153 -26.73 -2.81 5.12
C GLY A 153 -25.35 -2.85 5.78
N GLY A 154 -24.33 -3.22 4.98
CA GLY A 154 -22.93 -2.94 5.33
C GLY A 154 -21.92 -3.97 4.81
N GLU A 155 -21.89 -4.21 3.51
CA GLU A 155 -20.69 -4.67 2.79
C GLU A 155 -19.59 -3.61 3.02
N ASP A 156 -18.67 -3.80 3.98
CA ASP A 156 -17.37 -3.07 4.05
C ASP A 156 -16.49 -3.43 5.26
N ARG A 157 -17.00 -4.19 6.24
CA ARG A 157 -16.33 -4.31 7.56
C ARG A 157 -15.35 -5.48 7.68
N LEU A 158 -15.49 -6.52 6.85
CA LEU A 158 -14.66 -7.74 6.93
C LEU A 158 -13.30 -7.60 6.23
N GLU A 159 -13.15 -6.70 5.26
CA GLU A 159 -11.89 -6.54 4.52
C GLU A 159 -10.83 -5.73 5.30
N ARG A 160 -11.27 -4.86 6.21
CA ARG A 160 -10.37 -3.93 6.89
C ARG A 160 -9.69 -4.54 8.11
N GLU A 161 -10.37 -5.41 8.85
CA GLU A 161 -9.81 -6.06 10.04
C GLU A 161 -8.79 -7.15 9.70
N ALA A 162 -8.95 -7.83 8.57
CA ALA A 162 -8.00 -8.86 8.14
C ALA A 162 -6.78 -8.27 7.39
N PHE A 163 -6.93 -7.15 6.69
CA PHE A 163 -5.81 -6.40 6.10
C PHE A 163 -4.87 -5.81 7.16
N PHE A 164 -5.41 -5.35 8.30
CA PHE A 164 -4.62 -4.81 9.42
C PHE A 164 -3.98 -5.90 10.32
N ALA A 165 -4.30 -7.18 10.13
CA ALA A 165 -3.61 -8.30 10.76
C ALA A 165 -2.21 -8.59 10.15
N ASN A 166 -1.84 -7.89 9.06
CA ASN A 166 -0.58 -8.05 8.31
C ASN A 166 0.66 -7.39 8.94
N GLN A 167 0.79 -7.39 10.27
CA GLN A 167 1.99 -6.85 10.91
C GLN A 167 3.14 -7.88 10.86
N GLY A 168 3.99 -7.78 9.85
CA GLY A 168 5.23 -8.56 9.74
C GLY A 168 5.20 -9.73 8.76
N VAL A 169 4.34 -9.72 7.73
CA VAL A 169 4.28 -10.83 6.75
C VAL A 169 5.58 -11.04 5.96
N CYS A 170 6.44 -10.01 5.91
CA CYS A 170 7.81 -10.08 5.38
C CYS A 170 8.90 -10.15 6.46
N SER A 171 8.52 -10.21 7.73
CA SER A 171 9.49 -10.40 8.81
C SER A 171 10.04 -11.82 8.72
N GLU A 172 11.35 -11.95 8.91
CA GLU A 172 11.98 -13.27 8.93
C GLU A 172 11.39 -14.12 10.08
N ASP A 173 11.03 -13.52 11.21
CA ASP A 173 10.40 -14.22 12.34
C ASP A 173 9.07 -14.89 11.96
N PHE A 174 8.18 -14.19 11.24
CA PHE A 174 6.94 -14.76 10.74
C PHE A 174 7.21 -15.85 9.70
N LEU A 175 8.07 -15.56 8.72
CA LEU A 175 8.32 -16.47 7.60
C LEU A 175 9.12 -17.71 8.02
N GLN A 176 9.90 -17.64 9.10
CA GLN A 176 10.65 -18.75 9.67
C GLN A 176 9.75 -19.91 10.09
N GLU A 177 8.50 -19.62 10.51
CA GLU A 177 7.51 -20.64 10.86
C GLU A 177 7.10 -21.50 9.66
N TYR A 178 7.04 -20.93 8.46
CA TYR A 178 6.53 -21.59 7.25
C TYR A 178 7.64 -22.06 6.31
N PHE A 179 8.64 -21.21 6.06
CA PHE A 179 9.72 -21.42 5.10
C PHE A 179 11.01 -21.91 5.76
N GLY A 180 11.08 -21.95 7.09
CA GLY A 180 12.26 -22.39 7.82
C GLY A 180 13.52 -21.61 7.39
N PRO A 181 14.62 -22.28 7.02
CA PRO A 181 15.89 -21.62 6.66
C PRO A 181 15.79 -20.70 5.44
N GLU A 182 14.73 -20.81 4.64
CA GLU A 182 14.50 -19.98 3.45
C GLU A 182 13.68 -18.72 3.75
N ALA A 183 13.44 -18.39 5.02
CA ALA A 183 12.66 -17.22 5.44
C ALA A 183 13.18 -15.89 4.85
N ALA A 184 14.50 -15.70 4.77
CA ALA A 184 15.10 -14.50 4.17
C ALA A 184 14.83 -14.41 2.65
N THR A 185 14.86 -15.54 1.94
CA THR A 185 14.50 -15.62 0.52
C THR A 185 13.01 -15.37 0.33
N ALA A 186 12.16 -15.96 1.17
CA ALA A 186 10.73 -15.70 1.19
C ALA A 186 10.40 -14.23 1.40
N ALA A 187 11.10 -13.56 2.32
CA ALA A 187 10.94 -12.13 2.58
C ALA A 187 11.33 -11.28 1.37
N CYS A 188 12.41 -11.65 0.66
CA CYS A 188 12.83 -10.99 -0.57
C CYS A 188 11.78 -11.13 -1.69
N VAL A 189 11.21 -12.33 -1.85
CA VAL A 189 10.16 -12.60 -2.83
C VAL A 189 8.88 -11.84 -2.48
N ALA A 190 8.40 -11.94 -1.24
CA ALA A 190 7.22 -11.22 -0.75
C ALA A 190 7.29 -9.70 -0.97
N ARG A 191 8.48 -9.10 -0.76
CA ARG A 191 8.73 -7.67 -1.05
C ARG A 191 8.58 -7.36 -2.54
N GLY A 192 9.08 -8.23 -3.40
CA GLY A 192 9.03 -8.04 -4.85
C GLY A 192 7.66 -8.31 -5.46
N GLU A 193 6.90 -9.26 -4.90
CA GLU A 193 5.60 -9.68 -5.43
C GLU A 193 4.48 -8.70 -5.06
N SER A 194 4.47 -8.19 -3.82
CA SER A 194 3.31 -7.42 -3.32
C SER A 194 3.64 -6.22 -2.44
N ALA A 195 4.94 -5.90 -2.30
CA ALA A 195 5.42 -5.00 -1.26
C ALA A 195 4.88 -5.38 0.12
N CYS A 196 5.04 -6.66 0.50
CA CYS A 196 4.65 -7.18 1.81
C CYS A 196 3.15 -7.10 2.10
N GLY A 197 2.33 -7.39 1.08
CA GLY A 197 0.88 -7.40 1.20
C GLY A 197 0.23 -6.03 1.03
N ALA A 198 1.00 -4.97 0.75
CA ALA A 198 0.44 -3.67 0.36
C ALA A 198 -0.38 -3.77 -0.94
N GLN A 199 -0.08 -4.76 -1.79
CA GLN A 199 -0.85 -5.10 -2.97
C GLN A 199 -1.39 -6.53 -2.86
N PHE A 200 -2.62 -6.66 -2.36
CA PHE A 200 -3.30 -7.95 -2.30
C PHE A 200 -3.61 -8.51 -3.70
N TYR A 201 -4.14 -7.68 -4.58
CA TYR A 201 -4.43 -8.04 -5.97
C TYR A 201 -3.27 -7.67 -6.88
N SER A 202 -2.89 -8.58 -7.77
CA SER A 202 -1.95 -8.27 -8.85
C SER A 202 -2.49 -7.18 -9.77
N THR A 203 -1.62 -6.29 -10.22
CA THR A 203 -1.97 -5.33 -11.29
C THR A 203 -1.60 -5.84 -12.68
N THR A 204 -0.76 -6.86 -12.76
CA THR A 204 -0.22 -7.42 -14.00
C THR A 204 -0.86 -8.75 -14.36
N ASP A 205 -1.15 -9.59 -13.37
CA ASP A 205 -1.73 -10.92 -13.55
C ASP A 205 -3.25 -10.86 -13.66
N ARG A 206 -3.68 -10.39 -14.83
CA ARG A 206 -5.07 -10.15 -15.18
C ARG A 206 -5.59 -11.19 -16.17
N ASP A 207 -6.77 -11.72 -15.89
CA ASP A 207 -7.49 -12.64 -16.76
C ASP A 207 -8.13 -11.90 -17.95
N GLN A 208 -8.90 -12.60 -18.79
CA GLN A 208 -9.56 -11.97 -19.96
C GLN A 208 -10.59 -10.89 -19.61
N ASN A 209 -11.11 -10.90 -18.38
CA ASN A 209 -12.10 -9.95 -17.87
C ASN A 209 -11.47 -8.85 -17.01
N ASN A 210 -10.14 -8.79 -16.93
CA ASN A 210 -9.38 -7.88 -16.07
C ASN A 210 -9.55 -8.16 -14.56
N ASP A 211 -9.97 -9.37 -14.19
CA ASP A 211 -9.96 -9.86 -12.82
C ASP A 211 -8.55 -10.40 -12.47
N SER A 212 -8.13 -10.30 -11.20
CA SER A 212 -6.78 -10.73 -10.77
C SER A 212 -6.74 -12.24 -10.52
N PHE A 213 -5.76 -12.95 -11.09
CA PHE A 213 -5.58 -14.38 -10.79
C PHE A 213 -4.42 -14.67 -9.82
N SER A 214 -3.63 -13.65 -9.45
CA SER A 214 -2.60 -13.74 -8.42
C SER A 214 -2.99 -12.90 -7.19
N LEU A 215 -2.98 -13.51 -6.00
CA LEU A 215 -3.55 -12.94 -4.77
C LEU A 215 -2.59 -12.97 -3.58
N SER A 216 -2.86 -12.14 -2.58
CA SER A 216 -2.14 -12.07 -1.30
C SER A 216 -0.68 -11.62 -1.42
N PHE A 217 0.02 -11.59 -0.28
CA PHE A 217 1.37 -11.03 -0.16
C PHE A 217 2.44 -11.83 -0.93
N MET A 218 2.16 -13.10 -1.20
CA MET A 218 2.98 -13.97 -2.03
C MET A 218 2.48 -14.09 -3.47
N GLN A 219 1.48 -13.30 -3.91
CA GLN A 219 0.94 -13.34 -5.28
C GLN A 219 0.64 -14.78 -5.76
N LEU A 220 -0.09 -15.54 -4.95
CA LEU A 220 -0.43 -16.93 -5.25
C LEU A 220 -1.41 -16.99 -6.43
N ASN A 221 -1.03 -17.73 -7.46
CA ASN A 221 -1.85 -17.90 -8.67
C ASN A 221 -3.01 -18.90 -8.42
N VAL A 222 -4.19 -18.36 -8.17
CA VAL A 222 -5.41 -19.14 -7.87
C VAL A 222 -6.07 -19.76 -9.10
N SER A 223 -5.65 -19.38 -10.31
CA SER A 223 -6.17 -20.03 -11.54
C SER A 223 -5.57 -21.41 -11.79
N VAL A 224 -4.48 -21.75 -11.10
CA VAL A 224 -3.75 -23.02 -11.29
C VAL A 224 -3.42 -23.75 -9.99
N HIS A 225 -3.62 -23.11 -8.83
CA HIS A 225 -3.34 -23.71 -7.53
C HIS A 225 -4.56 -23.67 -6.62
N GLU A 226 -4.81 -24.79 -5.97
CA GLU A 226 -5.76 -24.92 -4.87
C GLU A 226 -5.22 -24.32 -3.56
N VAL A 227 -6.14 -23.90 -2.69
CA VAL A 227 -5.83 -23.42 -1.33
C VAL A 227 -6.19 -24.51 -0.33
N GLN A 228 -5.25 -24.84 0.57
CA GLN A 228 -5.40 -25.94 1.52
C GLN A 228 -5.13 -25.48 2.96
N ASN A 229 -5.70 -26.21 3.93
CA ASN A 229 -5.49 -26.08 5.38
C ASN A 229 -5.82 -24.71 5.99
N CYS A 230 -6.79 -24.01 5.43
CA CYS A 230 -7.11 -22.65 5.87
C CYS A 230 -8.36 -22.53 6.76
N ALA A 231 -9.08 -23.62 7.09
CA ALA A 231 -10.27 -23.51 7.94
C ALA A 231 -9.92 -23.04 9.35
N GLN A 232 -8.74 -23.43 9.87
CA GLN A 232 -8.20 -22.94 11.15
C GLN A 232 -7.96 -21.42 11.18
N TYR A 233 -7.85 -20.79 10.01
CA TYR A 233 -7.67 -19.35 9.85
C TYR A 233 -8.97 -18.63 9.45
N GLY A 234 -10.11 -19.34 9.44
CA GLY A 234 -11.43 -18.78 9.14
C GLY A 234 -11.93 -19.01 7.71
N ALA A 235 -11.23 -19.78 6.88
CA ALA A 235 -11.71 -20.11 5.54
C ALA A 235 -12.92 -21.06 5.56
N ALA A 236 -13.73 -21.02 4.49
CA ALA A 236 -14.95 -21.83 4.36
C ALA A 236 -14.70 -23.36 4.42
N SER A 237 -13.50 -23.83 4.05
CA SER A 237 -13.10 -25.22 4.15
C SER A 237 -11.57 -25.37 4.13
N ASP A 238 -11.08 -26.55 4.54
CA ASP A 238 -9.66 -26.90 4.48
C ASP A 238 -9.15 -27.20 3.06
N PHE A 239 -10.04 -27.28 2.08
CA PHE A 239 -9.66 -27.53 0.69
C PHE A 239 -10.56 -26.74 -0.25
N ILE A 240 -10.00 -25.74 -0.91
CA ILE A 240 -10.70 -24.88 -1.86
C ILE A 240 -10.08 -25.07 -3.24
N ASP A 241 -10.85 -25.65 -4.16
CA ASP A 241 -10.45 -25.87 -5.56
C ASP A 241 -10.56 -24.57 -6.37
N CYS A 242 -9.64 -23.64 -6.11
CA CYS A 242 -9.63 -22.34 -6.79
C CYS A 242 -9.54 -22.42 -8.32
N PRO A 243 -8.78 -23.36 -8.93
CA PRO A 243 -8.74 -23.51 -10.38
C PRO A 243 -10.11 -23.80 -11.00
N ALA A 244 -11.00 -24.50 -10.29
CA ALA A 244 -12.36 -24.76 -10.76
C ALA A 244 -13.23 -23.50 -10.83
N ALA A 245 -12.77 -22.36 -10.29
CA ALA A 245 -13.44 -21.07 -10.46
C ALA A 245 -13.25 -20.49 -11.87
N TYR A 246 -12.30 -21.02 -12.63
CA TYR A 246 -11.87 -20.51 -13.93
C TYR A 246 -12.24 -21.44 -15.08
N GLU A 247 -12.51 -20.84 -16.24
CA GLU A 247 -12.42 -21.50 -17.52
C GLU A 247 -11.14 -21.06 -18.22
N GLY A 248 -10.19 -21.97 -18.42
CA GLY A 248 -8.83 -21.63 -18.82
C GLY A 248 -7.92 -21.39 -17.62
N ARG A 249 -6.75 -20.78 -17.84
CA ARG A 249 -5.71 -20.53 -16.82
C ARG A 249 -4.93 -19.27 -17.14
N ASN A 250 -4.36 -18.61 -16.13
CA ASN A 250 -3.54 -17.40 -16.28
C ASN A 250 -4.25 -16.34 -17.14
N TYR A 251 -3.49 -15.64 -18.00
CA TYR A 251 -4.00 -14.64 -18.96
C TYR A 251 -5.06 -15.17 -19.93
N GLY A 252 -5.12 -16.49 -20.15
CA GLY A 252 -6.13 -17.13 -21.00
C GLY A 252 -7.39 -17.56 -20.24
N GLY A 253 -7.42 -17.39 -18.92
CA GLY A 253 -8.53 -17.75 -18.06
C GLY A 253 -9.64 -16.70 -18.04
N ARG A 254 -10.83 -17.13 -17.62
CA ARG A 254 -11.92 -16.26 -17.20
C ARG A 254 -12.61 -16.84 -15.97
N ILE A 255 -12.98 -16.01 -15.00
CA ILE A 255 -13.76 -16.47 -13.85
C ILE A 255 -15.18 -16.86 -14.29
N ILE A 256 -15.54 -18.13 -14.11
CA ILE A 256 -16.89 -18.67 -14.37
C ILE A 256 -17.69 -18.89 -13.09
N ASN A 257 -17.02 -19.04 -11.95
CA ASN A 257 -17.66 -19.21 -10.64
C ASN A 257 -17.12 -18.16 -9.66
N ARG A 258 -17.81 -17.01 -9.60
CA ARG A 258 -17.42 -15.90 -8.71
C ARG A 258 -17.51 -16.25 -7.22
N SER A 259 -18.43 -17.13 -6.83
CA SER A 259 -18.56 -17.54 -5.42
C SER A 259 -17.38 -18.39 -4.97
N LEU A 260 -16.88 -19.28 -5.83
CA LEU A 260 -15.69 -20.08 -5.52
C LEU A 260 -14.41 -19.22 -5.54
N TYR A 261 -14.30 -18.30 -6.48
CA TYR A 261 -13.21 -17.33 -6.51
C TYR A 261 -13.18 -16.45 -5.23
N ALA A 262 -14.34 -15.97 -4.77
CA ALA A 262 -14.44 -15.21 -3.52
C ALA A 262 -14.02 -16.03 -2.29
N GLN A 263 -14.30 -17.34 -2.24
CA GLN A 263 -13.81 -18.21 -1.16
C GLN A 263 -12.27 -18.30 -1.14
N CYS A 264 -11.64 -18.26 -2.31
CA CYS A 264 -10.17 -18.23 -2.42
C CYS A 264 -9.60 -16.88 -1.99
N GLU A 265 -10.25 -15.78 -2.36
CA GLU A 265 -9.89 -14.44 -1.89
C GLU A 265 -9.98 -14.37 -0.37
N GLU A 266 -11.12 -14.74 0.21
CA GLU A 266 -11.36 -14.72 1.66
C GLU A 266 -10.35 -15.58 2.43
N ALA A 267 -10.02 -16.77 1.91
CA ALA A 267 -9.00 -17.63 2.53
C ALA A 267 -7.61 -16.98 2.53
N LEU A 268 -7.21 -16.39 1.40
CA LEU A 268 -5.86 -15.85 1.19
C LEU A 268 -5.66 -14.44 1.77
N VAL A 269 -6.73 -13.79 2.22
CA VAL A 269 -6.67 -12.56 3.00
C VAL A 269 -5.96 -12.78 4.34
N ASP A 270 -6.10 -13.96 4.97
CA ASP A 270 -5.29 -14.31 6.13
C ASP A 270 -3.86 -14.67 5.71
N SER A 271 -2.90 -13.90 6.21
CA SER A 271 -1.50 -14.08 5.81
C SER A 271 -0.87 -15.37 6.29
N ARG A 272 -1.41 -16.04 7.33
CA ARG A 272 -0.92 -17.35 7.76
C ARG A 272 -1.36 -18.42 6.77
N CYS A 273 -2.62 -18.39 6.35
CA CYS A 273 -3.13 -19.24 5.26
C CYS A 273 -2.31 -19.05 3.97
N ALA A 274 -2.05 -17.79 3.60
CA ALA A 274 -1.26 -17.48 2.42
C ALA A 274 0.21 -17.95 2.56
N ALA A 275 0.84 -17.77 3.73
CA ALA A 275 2.20 -18.22 3.98
C ALA A 275 2.30 -19.76 3.96
N GLU A 276 1.34 -20.47 4.56
CA GLU A 276 1.30 -21.94 4.53
C GLU A 276 1.18 -22.47 3.10
N ASN A 277 0.29 -21.90 2.30
CA ASN A 277 0.12 -22.31 0.90
C ASN A 277 1.31 -21.91 0.03
N ALA A 278 1.93 -20.76 0.28
CA ALA A 278 3.14 -20.33 -0.40
C ALA A 278 4.32 -21.28 -0.09
N ALA A 279 4.52 -21.63 1.18
CA ALA A 279 5.55 -22.58 1.59
C ALA A 279 5.32 -23.97 0.98
N ARG A 280 4.07 -24.44 0.93
CA ARG A 280 3.71 -25.69 0.26
C ARG A 280 4.08 -25.68 -1.23
N LEU A 281 3.75 -24.59 -1.94
CA LEU A 281 4.09 -24.45 -3.36
C LEU A 281 5.59 -24.35 -3.58
N GLN A 282 6.30 -23.64 -2.72
CA GLN A 282 7.75 -23.53 -2.75
C GLN A 282 8.42 -24.90 -2.55
N GLN A 283 7.95 -25.72 -1.61
CA GLN A 283 8.49 -27.06 -1.39
C GLN A 283 8.22 -28.01 -2.56
N ARG A 284 7.08 -27.82 -3.26
CA ARG A 284 6.69 -28.67 -4.40
C ARG A 284 7.40 -28.29 -5.70
N ASP A 285 7.42 -27.00 -6.02
CA ASP A 285 7.80 -26.49 -7.35
C ASP A 285 9.07 -25.63 -7.33
N GLY A 286 9.59 -25.29 -6.14
CA GLY A 286 10.72 -24.39 -5.95
C GLY A 286 10.36 -22.91 -6.14
N TRP A 287 11.37 -22.06 -6.04
CA TRP A 287 11.22 -20.59 -6.15
C TRP A 287 10.92 -20.08 -7.57
N GLY A 288 11.05 -20.94 -8.59
CA GLY A 288 10.89 -20.56 -10.01
C GLY A 288 9.48 -20.14 -10.41
N ILE A 289 8.47 -20.38 -9.56
CA ILE A 289 7.09 -19.95 -9.80
C ILE A 289 6.86 -18.47 -9.49
N TRP A 290 7.78 -17.82 -8.77
CA TRP A 290 7.74 -16.38 -8.49
C TRP A 290 8.71 -15.62 -9.37
N SER A 291 8.18 -14.68 -10.15
CA SER A 291 9.01 -13.85 -11.03
C SER A 291 9.95 -12.95 -10.22
N ALA A 292 9.52 -12.50 -9.04
CA ALA A 292 10.31 -11.66 -8.15
C ALA A 292 11.59 -12.36 -7.67
N TYR A 293 11.60 -13.68 -7.53
CA TYR A 293 12.78 -14.43 -7.09
C TYR A 293 13.97 -14.20 -8.01
N SER A 294 13.75 -14.38 -9.32
CA SER A 294 14.79 -14.19 -10.33
C SER A 294 15.06 -12.70 -10.60
N ALA A 295 14.02 -11.87 -10.63
CA ALA A 295 14.14 -10.45 -10.92
C ALA A 295 14.94 -9.68 -9.85
N ASN A 296 14.79 -10.07 -8.58
CA ASN A 296 15.45 -9.41 -7.44
C ASN A 296 16.71 -10.15 -6.95
N ASN A 297 17.07 -11.27 -7.59
CA ASN A 297 18.23 -12.09 -7.22
C ASN A 297 18.19 -12.52 -5.74
N CYS A 298 17.06 -13.11 -5.33
CA CYS A 298 16.76 -13.47 -3.94
C CYS A 298 17.47 -14.75 -3.43
N GLY A 299 18.25 -15.44 -4.27
CA GLY A 299 18.96 -16.68 -3.96
C GLY A 299 20.28 -16.83 -4.68
#